data_AF-A0A2J8PC73-F1
#
_entry.id   AF-A0A2J8PC73-F1
#
_cell.length_a   1.000
_cell.length_b   1.000
_cell.length_c   1.000
_cell.angle_alpha   90.00
_cell.angle_beta   90.00
_cell.angle_gamma   90.00
#
_symmetry.space_group_name_H-M   'P 1'
#
loop_
_entity.id
_entity.type
_entity.pdbx_description
1 polymer ?
#
loop_
_entity_poly.entity_id
_entity_poly.type
_entity_poly.pdbx_seq_one_letter_code
_entity_poly.pdbx_strand_id
1 'polypeptide(L)'
;MLGLNDETAPTSAYSSPARSLGDTGITPLSPSHIVNDTDSNVSEQQSFLVVVAVDFGTTSSGYAYSFTKEPECIHVMRRWEGGDPGVSNQKTPTTILLTPERKFHSFGYAARDFYHDLDPNEAKQWLYLEKFKMKLHTTGDLTMDTDLTAANGKKVKALEIFAYALQYFKEQALKELSDQAGSEFENSDVRWVITVPAIWKQPAKQFMRQAAYQAGLASPENSEQLIIALEPEAASIYCRKLRLHQMIELSGKAAVNGYSGSDTVGAGFTQAKEHIRRNRQSRTFLVENVIGEIWSELEEGDKYVVVDSGGGTVDLTVHQIRLPEGHLKELYKATGEALQG
;
A
#
# COMPACT_ATOMS: atom_id res chain seq x y z
N MET A 1 46.40 -52.32 22.85
CA MET A 1 47.13 -51.81 21.67
C MET A 1 46.65 -50.41 21.42
N LEU A 2 47.45 -49.44 21.86
CA LEU A 2 47.30 -48.00 21.67
C LEU A 2 48.37 -47.54 20.68
N GLY A 3 48.11 -46.46 19.93
CA GLY A 3 49.11 -45.70 19.16
C GLY A 3 48.70 -45.57 17.69
N LEU A 4 48.24 -44.39 17.24
CA LEU A 4 49.00 -43.17 16.88
C LEU A 4 49.66 -43.26 15.50
N ASN A 5 49.28 -42.31 14.63
CA ASN A 5 50.00 -41.78 13.45
C ASN A 5 49.18 -40.54 13.05
N ASP A 6 49.38 -39.38 13.65
CA ASP A 6 50.48 -38.40 13.52
C ASP A 6 50.44 -37.66 12.17
N GLU A 7 49.92 -36.43 12.26
CA GLU A 7 49.79 -35.43 11.20
C GLU A 7 51.14 -34.79 10.89
N THR A 8 51.43 -34.61 9.59
CA THR A 8 52.46 -33.67 9.12
C THR A 8 51.78 -32.57 8.31
N ALA A 9 51.85 -31.35 8.82
CA ALA A 9 51.62 -30.13 8.03
C ALA A 9 52.91 -29.76 7.27
N PRO A 10 52.78 -29.15 6.08
CA PRO A 10 53.33 -27.80 5.99
C PRO A 10 52.45 -26.79 5.23
N THR A 11 52.78 -25.55 5.52
CA THR A 11 52.25 -24.24 5.15
C THR A 11 52.26 -23.90 3.64
N SER A 12 51.21 -23.21 3.18
CA SER A 12 51.23 -21.78 2.76
C SER A 12 50.44 -21.45 1.48
N ALA A 13 49.60 -20.43 1.65
CA ALA A 13 49.33 -19.30 0.75
C ALA A 13 48.33 -19.40 -0.43
N TYR A 14 47.49 -18.36 -0.46
CA TYR A 14 46.71 -17.74 -1.54
C TYR A 14 45.32 -18.27 -1.94
N SER A 15 44.33 -17.43 -1.61
CA SER A 15 43.18 -16.99 -2.41
C SER A 15 42.21 -18.04 -3.00
N SER A 16 40.95 -18.01 -2.54
CA SER A 16 39.71 -17.67 -3.31
C SER A 16 38.45 -18.10 -2.49
N PRO A 17 37.20 -18.10 -3.03
CA PRO A 17 36.15 -17.14 -2.69
C PRO A 17 34.93 -17.81 -2.01
N ALA A 18 34.52 -17.35 -0.84
CA ALA A 18 33.35 -17.93 -0.16
C ALA A 18 32.08 -17.15 -0.50
N ARG A 19 31.29 -17.82 -1.36
CA ARG A 19 29.90 -17.58 -1.75
C ARG A 19 29.02 -17.02 -0.62
N SER A 20 28.36 -15.89 -0.88
CA SER A 20 27.18 -15.46 -0.13
C SER A 20 26.00 -16.34 -0.53
N LEU A 21 25.50 -17.09 0.44
CA LEU A 21 24.18 -17.71 0.43
C LEU A 21 23.08 -16.63 0.41
N GLY A 22 21.91 -17.04 -0.11
CA GLY A 22 20.63 -16.46 0.28
C GLY A 22 20.09 -15.41 -0.67
N ASP A 23 19.70 -15.84 -1.87
CA ASP A 23 18.73 -15.10 -2.68
C ASP A 23 17.43 -14.98 -1.87
N THR A 24 17.10 -13.78 -1.41
CA THR A 24 15.84 -13.50 -0.71
C THR A 24 14.83 -13.22 -1.81
N GLY A 25 14.10 -14.27 -2.19
CA GLY A 25 13.08 -14.25 -3.23
C GLY A 25 12.08 -13.11 -3.02
N ILE A 26 12.35 -12.00 -3.69
CA ILE A 26 11.41 -10.92 -3.95
C ILE A 26 11.16 -11.00 -5.45
N THR A 27 9.98 -11.44 -5.84
CA THR A 27 9.54 -11.34 -7.23
C THR A 27 9.49 -9.85 -7.62
N PRO A 28 10.07 -9.44 -8.76
CA PRO A 28 9.98 -8.07 -9.25
C PRO A 28 8.52 -7.63 -9.41
N LEU A 29 8.24 -6.35 -9.15
CA LEU A 29 6.91 -5.74 -9.22
C LEU A 29 6.34 -5.62 -10.66
N SER A 30 6.89 -6.36 -11.63
CA SER A 30 6.43 -6.46 -13.01
C SER A 30 6.88 -7.81 -13.60
N PRO A 31 6.04 -8.54 -14.35
CA PRO A 31 6.50 -9.69 -15.11
C PRO A 31 7.59 -9.23 -16.07
N SER A 32 8.82 -9.73 -15.93
CA SER A 32 9.85 -9.53 -16.92
C SER A 32 9.49 -10.34 -18.17
N HIS A 33 8.85 -9.70 -19.14
CA HIS A 33 8.77 -10.23 -20.51
C HIS A 33 10.15 -10.09 -21.17
N ILE A 34 11.08 -10.98 -20.80
CA ILE A 34 12.19 -11.32 -21.68
C ILE A 34 11.68 -12.52 -22.49
N VAL A 35 11.25 -12.26 -23.72
CA VAL A 35 10.99 -13.33 -24.68
C VAL A 35 12.35 -13.88 -25.10
N ASN A 36 12.84 -14.87 -24.36
CA ASN A 36 13.81 -15.81 -24.89
C ASN A 36 13.00 -16.97 -25.47
N ASP A 37 12.85 -16.94 -26.78
CA ASP A 37 12.34 -18.07 -27.56
C ASP A 37 13.23 -19.29 -27.26
N THR A 38 12.61 -20.45 -27.07
CA THR A 38 13.20 -21.77 -26.76
C THR A 38 13.45 -22.13 -25.28
N ASP A 39 12.38 -22.47 -24.56
CA ASP A 39 12.32 -23.72 -23.78
C ASP A 39 10.88 -24.09 -23.40
N SER A 40 10.44 -25.28 -23.82
CA SER A 40 9.09 -25.80 -23.63
C SER A 40 8.90 -26.39 -22.22
N ASN A 41 8.73 -25.52 -21.22
CA ASN A 41 8.14 -25.84 -19.90
C ASN A 41 7.75 -24.54 -19.16
N VAL A 42 6.87 -23.73 -19.78
CA VAL A 42 6.29 -22.56 -19.12
C VAL A 42 5.24 -23.05 -18.13
N SER A 43 5.53 -22.90 -16.83
CA SER A 43 4.52 -23.00 -15.77
C SER A 43 3.33 -22.09 -16.13
N GLU A 44 2.13 -22.66 -16.28
CA GLU A 44 0.91 -21.89 -16.56
C GLU A 44 0.83 -20.70 -15.60
N GLN A 45 0.98 -19.50 -16.14
CA GLN A 45 0.97 -18.27 -15.37
C GLN A 45 -0.46 -18.11 -14.85
N GLN A 46 -0.67 -18.29 -13.54
CA GLN A 46 -2.00 -18.26 -12.93
C GLN A 46 -2.70 -16.94 -13.30
N SER A 47 -3.74 -17.03 -14.13
CA SER A 47 -4.50 -15.88 -14.59
C SER A 47 -5.60 -15.57 -13.60
N PHE A 48 -5.46 -14.46 -12.87
CA PHE A 48 -6.52 -13.97 -11.98
C PHE A 48 -7.69 -13.40 -12.82
N LEU A 49 -8.93 -13.63 -12.39
CA LEU A 49 -10.13 -13.14 -13.06
C LEU A 49 -10.49 -11.72 -12.63
N VAL A 50 -10.18 -11.37 -11.39
CA VAL A 50 -10.49 -10.07 -10.78
C VAL A 50 -9.27 -9.52 -10.06
N VAL A 51 -9.09 -8.21 -10.11
CA VAL A 51 -8.17 -7.49 -9.22
C VAL A 51 -8.99 -6.74 -8.20
N VAL A 52 -8.71 -6.95 -6.91
CA VAL A 52 -9.29 -6.17 -5.80
C VAL A 52 -8.20 -5.34 -5.15
N ALA A 53 -8.39 -4.02 -5.13
CA ALA A 53 -7.48 -3.07 -4.50
C ALA A 53 -8.10 -2.53 -3.20
N VAL A 54 -7.41 -2.73 -2.08
CA VAL A 54 -7.77 -2.21 -0.77
C VAL A 54 -6.91 -0.99 -0.49
N ASP A 55 -7.57 0.16 -0.37
CA ASP A 55 -6.98 1.35 0.21
C ASP A 55 -7.11 1.30 1.73
N PHE A 56 -6.05 0.83 2.39
CA PHE A 56 -6.03 0.68 3.83
C PHE A 56 -5.57 1.99 4.47
N GLY A 57 -6.44 2.99 4.60
CA GLY A 57 -6.08 4.32 5.09
C GLY A 57 -5.98 4.42 6.61
N THR A 58 -5.41 5.53 7.09
CA THR A 58 -5.31 5.80 8.54
C THR A 58 -6.66 6.06 9.18
N THR A 59 -7.47 6.90 8.53
CA THR A 59 -8.75 7.38 9.07
C THR A 59 -9.92 6.62 8.47
N SER A 60 -9.85 6.36 7.17
CA SER A 60 -10.87 5.62 6.44
C SER A 60 -10.21 4.68 5.45
N SER A 61 -10.80 3.51 5.27
CA SER A 61 -10.38 2.48 4.34
C SER A 61 -11.50 2.14 3.38
N GLY A 62 -11.17 1.67 2.19
CA GLY A 62 -12.15 1.24 1.20
C GLY A 62 -11.52 0.25 0.23
N TYR A 63 -12.34 -0.30 -0.67
CA TYR A 63 -11.84 -1.14 -1.75
C TYR A 63 -12.53 -0.83 -3.07
N ALA A 64 -11.84 -1.15 -4.15
CA ALA A 64 -12.36 -1.17 -5.50
C ALA A 64 -11.92 -2.44 -6.20
N TYR A 65 -12.64 -2.85 -7.24
CA TYR A 65 -12.26 -4.00 -8.05
C TYR A 65 -12.55 -3.78 -9.53
N SER A 66 -11.87 -4.56 -10.37
CA SER A 66 -12.16 -4.67 -11.80
C SER A 66 -11.90 -6.09 -12.28
N PHE A 67 -12.66 -6.52 -13.29
CA PHE A 67 -12.40 -7.78 -13.97
C PHE A 67 -11.21 -7.61 -14.91
N THR A 68 -10.33 -8.61 -14.98
CA THR A 68 -9.12 -8.54 -15.81
C THR A 68 -9.41 -8.46 -17.31
N LYS A 69 -10.61 -8.90 -17.73
CA LYS A 69 -11.11 -8.74 -19.11
C LYS A 69 -11.62 -7.33 -19.41
N GLU A 70 -11.95 -6.54 -18.39
CA GLU A 70 -12.52 -5.19 -18.49
C GLU A 70 -11.82 -4.23 -17.51
N PRO A 71 -10.50 -4.00 -17.65
CA PRO A 71 -9.70 -3.28 -16.65
C PRO A 71 -10.06 -1.79 -16.49
N GLU A 72 -10.78 -1.21 -17.45
CA GLU A 72 -11.27 0.18 -17.38
C GLU A 72 -12.58 0.30 -16.57
N CYS A 73 -13.27 -0.82 -16.31
CA CYS A 73 -14.50 -0.85 -15.52
C CYS A 73 -14.16 -1.02 -14.03
N ILE A 74 -13.90 0.11 -13.37
CA ILE A 74 -13.56 0.15 -11.94
C ILE A 74 -14.84 0.28 -11.11
N HIS A 75 -15.11 -0.73 -10.30
CA HIS A 75 -16.22 -0.78 -9.35
C HIS A 75 -15.71 -0.39 -7.96
N VAL A 76 -16.12 0.77 -7.46
CA VAL A 76 -15.75 1.28 -6.13
C VAL A 76 -16.86 0.92 -5.13
N MET A 77 -16.49 0.33 -4.00
CA MET A 77 -17.45 0.02 -2.95
C MET A 77 -18.03 1.30 -2.33
N ARG A 78 -19.35 1.32 -2.15
CA ARG A 78 -20.10 2.48 -1.62
C ARG A 78 -21.12 2.13 -0.54
N ARG A 79 -21.34 0.83 -0.30
CA ARG A 79 -22.32 0.31 0.65
C ARG A 79 -21.56 -0.27 1.83
N TRP A 80 -21.77 0.27 3.02
CA TRP A 80 -21.14 -0.20 4.24
C TRP A 80 -22.22 -0.51 5.27
N GLU A 81 -21.95 -1.45 6.16
CA GLU A 81 -22.82 -1.72 7.30
C GLU A 81 -22.64 -0.60 8.35
N GLY A 82 -23.76 -0.08 8.85
CA GLY A 82 -23.80 1.10 9.72
C GLY A 82 -23.71 2.41 8.95
N GLY A 83 -23.51 3.51 9.69
CA GLY A 83 -23.43 4.86 9.14
C GLY A 83 -24.80 5.45 8.82
N ASP A 84 -24.80 6.68 8.30
CA ASP A 84 -26.03 7.45 8.10
C ASP A 84 -26.83 6.91 6.90
N PRO A 85 -28.10 6.50 7.10
CA PRO A 85 -28.94 5.99 6.02
C PRO A 85 -29.04 6.98 4.85
N GLY A 86 -28.78 6.50 3.63
CA GLY A 86 -28.86 7.31 2.41
C GLY A 86 -27.58 8.08 2.07
N VAL A 87 -26.53 8.04 2.91
CA VAL A 87 -25.22 8.63 2.60
C VAL A 87 -24.33 7.59 1.93
N SER A 88 -24.02 7.80 0.65
CA SER A 88 -23.07 6.95 -0.10
C SER A 88 -21.63 7.33 0.24
N ASN A 89 -20.97 6.55 1.11
CA ASN A 89 -19.55 6.73 1.42
C ASN A 89 -18.69 5.73 0.65
N GLN A 90 -17.68 6.22 -0.07
CA GLN A 90 -16.72 5.34 -0.79
C GLN A 90 -15.73 4.63 0.15
N LYS A 91 -15.65 5.08 1.39
CA LYS A 91 -14.79 4.51 2.43
C LYS A 91 -15.57 4.39 3.74
N THR A 92 -15.12 3.49 4.60
CA THR A 92 -15.57 3.33 5.97
C THR A 92 -14.45 3.70 6.94
N PRO A 93 -14.72 4.18 8.17
CA PRO A 93 -13.69 4.46 9.15
C PRO A 93 -12.73 3.28 9.37
N THR A 94 -11.45 3.54 9.60
CA THR A 94 -10.46 2.52 9.97
C THR A 94 -10.56 2.25 11.46
N THR A 95 -11.68 1.64 11.84
CA THR A 95 -12.08 1.34 13.21
C THR A 95 -12.44 -0.14 13.30
N ILE A 96 -12.04 -0.77 14.39
CA ILE A 96 -12.31 -2.19 14.62
C ILE A 96 -12.75 -2.39 16.06
N LEU A 97 -13.70 -3.30 16.23
CA LEU A 97 -14.20 -3.70 17.53
C LEU A 97 -14.01 -5.22 17.68
N LEU A 98 -13.40 -5.62 18.80
CA LEU A 98 -13.36 -7.01 19.22
C LEU A 98 -14.19 -7.22 20.48
N THR A 99 -14.76 -8.42 20.61
CA THR A 99 -15.42 -8.87 21.83
C THR A 99 -14.43 -8.94 23.00
N PRO A 100 -14.90 -9.04 24.26
CA PRO A 100 -14.03 -9.23 25.43
C PRO A 100 -13.08 -10.44 25.31
N GLU A 101 -13.47 -11.46 24.55
CA GLU A 101 -12.71 -12.68 24.24
C GLU A 101 -11.71 -12.49 23.08
N ARG A 102 -11.51 -11.25 22.60
CA ARG A 102 -10.61 -10.88 21.49
C ARG A 102 -11.03 -11.40 20.12
N LYS A 103 -12.30 -11.76 19.93
CA LYS A 103 -12.82 -12.16 18.63
C LYS A 103 -13.24 -10.94 17.82
N PHE A 104 -13.00 -10.97 16.51
CA PHE A 104 -13.56 -9.98 15.60
C PHE A 104 -15.08 -9.87 15.79
N HIS A 105 -15.57 -8.65 16.00
CA HIS A 105 -16.99 -8.36 16.05
C HIS A 105 -17.43 -7.59 14.81
N SER A 106 -16.82 -6.43 14.57
CA SER A 106 -17.17 -5.56 13.45
C SER A 106 -16.02 -4.63 13.07
N PHE A 107 -16.12 -4.07 11.87
CA PHE A 107 -15.22 -3.06 11.33
C PHE A 107 -16.01 -1.83 10.88
N GLY A 108 -15.37 -0.67 10.81
CA GLY A 108 -15.95 0.51 10.17
C GLY A 108 -17.06 1.17 10.98
N TYR A 109 -18.06 1.70 10.25
CA TYR A 109 -19.22 2.35 10.86
C TYR A 109 -19.93 1.42 11.85
N ALA A 110 -20.17 0.16 11.51
CA ALA A 110 -20.76 -0.82 12.43
C ALA A 110 -19.95 -0.98 13.75
N ALA A 111 -18.62 -0.94 13.71
CA ALA A 111 -17.79 -0.98 14.92
C ALA A 111 -17.92 0.27 15.77
N ARG A 112 -17.91 1.43 15.12
CA ARG A 112 -18.06 2.73 15.78
C ARG A 112 -19.44 2.85 16.44
N ASP A 113 -20.49 2.62 15.66
CA ASP A 113 -21.88 2.81 16.07
C ASP A 113 -22.22 1.85 17.22
N PHE A 114 -21.90 0.56 17.06
CA PHE A 114 -22.11 -0.43 18.13
C PHE A 114 -21.37 -0.07 19.42
N TYR A 115 -20.10 0.32 19.34
CA TYR A 115 -19.32 0.65 20.55
C TYR A 115 -19.87 1.87 21.29
N HIS A 116 -20.34 2.89 20.56
CA HIS A 116 -20.90 4.10 21.16
C HIS A 116 -22.32 3.93 21.69
N ASP A 117 -23.05 2.91 21.24
CA ASP A 117 -24.38 2.55 21.74
C ASP A 117 -24.34 1.66 23.00
N LEU A 118 -23.17 1.10 23.36
CA LEU A 118 -22.99 0.28 24.56
C LEU A 118 -23.14 1.10 25.85
N ASP A 119 -23.61 0.46 26.93
CA ASP A 119 -23.50 1.02 28.27
C ASP A 119 -22.02 1.29 28.62
N PRO A 120 -21.67 2.43 29.25
CA PRO A 120 -20.29 2.77 29.58
C PRO A 120 -19.54 1.72 30.42
N ASN A 121 -20.23 0.90 31.22
CA ASN A 121 -19.59 -0.17 31.98
C ASN A 121 -19.34 -1.40 31.14
N GLU A 122 -20.23 -1.69 30.19
CA GLU A 122 -20.04 -2.76 29.21
C GLU A 122 -18.91 -2.41 28.24
N ALA A 123 -18.90 -1.19 27.69
CA ALA A 123 -17.89 -0.71 26.75
C ALA A 123 -16.44 -0.86 27.26
N LYS A 124 -16.21 -0.85 28.58
CA LYS A 124 -14.89 -1.11 29.20
C LYS A 124 -14.38 -2.53 29.00
N GLN A 125 -15.27 -3.49 28.73
CA GLN A 125 -14.90 -4.88 28.50
C GLN A 125 -14.47 -5.13 27.06
N TRP A 126 -15.05 -4.37 26.12
CA TRP A 126 -14.81 -4.44 24.69
C TRP A 126 -13.48 -3.80 24.27
N LEU A 127 -12.95 -4.24 23.12
CA LEU A 127 -11.66 -3.79 22.58
C LEU A 127 -11.91 -2.96 21.33
N TYR A 128 -12.08 -1.66 21.52
CA TYR A 128 -12.26 -0.69 20.43
C TYR A 128 -10.91 -0.07 20.04
N LEU A 129 -10.58 -0.08 18.75
CA LEU A 129 -9.37 0.53 18.21
C LEU A 129 -9.69 1.40 17.00
N GLU A 130 -9.11 2.59 16.97
CA GLU A 130 -9.18 3.54 15.87
C GLU A 130 -7.79 4.03 15.49
N LYS A 131 -7.64 4.52 14.24
CA LYS A 131 -6.38 5.09 13.72
C LYS A 131 -5.15 4.19 13.94
N PHE A 132 -5.35 2.88 14.10
CA PHE A 132 -4.30 1.95 14.49
C PHE A 132 -3.22 1.76 13.40
N LYS A 133 -3.51 2.13 12.15
CA LYS A 133 -2.52 2.23 11.05
C LYS A 133 -1.31 3.09 11.45
N MET A 134 -1.53 4.16 12.23
CA MET A 134 -0.46 5.07 12.66
C MET A 134 0.64 4.37 13.44
N LYS A 135 0.33 3.26 14.12
CA LYS A 135 1.34 2.53 14.89
C LYS A 135 2.48 2.01 14.01
N LEU A 136 2.21 1.63 12.75
CA LEU A 136 3.23 1.18 11.82
C LEU A 136 4.18 2.29 11.39
N HIS A 137 3.72 3.54 11.43
CA HIS A 137 4.52 4.72 11.10
C HIS A 137 5.35 5.21 12.30
N THR A 138 4.75 5.26 13.49
CA THR A 138 5.37 5.90 14.66
C THR A 138 6.26 4.97 15.49
N THR A 139 6.18 3.65 15.29
CA THR A 139 6.97 2.68 16.05
C THR A 139 8.35 2.51 15.42
N GLY A 140 9.40 2.90 16.15
CA GLY A 140 10.78 2.82 15.68
C GLY A 140 11.23 1.38 15.37
N ASP A 141 10.93 0.47 16.29
CA ASP A 141 11.24 -0.97 16.19
C ASP A 141 9.96 -1.78 15.99
N LEU A 142 9.41 -1.70 14.77
CA LEU A 142 8.24 -2.50 14.39
C LEU A 142 8.62 -3.98 14.23
N THR A 143 7.98 -4.85 15.01
CA THR A 143 8.10 -6.30 14.91
C THR A 143 6.72 -6.97 14.75
N MET A 144 6.69 -8.26 14.40
CA MET A 144 5.44 -9.04 14.34
C MET A 144 4.78 -9.20 15.72
N ASP A 145 5.54 -8.95 16.80
CA ASP A 145 5.07 -9.02 18.18
C ASP A 145 4.56 -7.68 18.73
N THR A 146 4.57 -6.62 17.92
CA THR A 146 4.12 -5.29 18.33
C THR A 146 2.69 -5.31 18.85
N ASP A 147 2.47 -4.68 20.00
CA ASP A 147 1.15 -4.53 20.59
C ASP A 147 0.50 -3.18 20.19
N LEU A 148 -0.83 -3.20 20.08
CA LEU A 148 -1.71 -2.04 20.07
C LEU A 148 -2.42 -1.92 21.42
N THR A 149 -2.82 -0.71 21.77
CA THR A 149 -3.62 -0.43 22.96
C THR A 149 -5.04 -0.08 22.54
N ALA A 150 -6.03 -0.83 23.03
CA ALA A 150 -7.44 -0.53 22.82
C ALA A 150 -7.93 0.62 23.73
N ALA A 151 -9.11 1.16 23.45
CA ALA A 151 -9.71 2.26 24.21
C ALA A 151 -9.83 1.98 25.72
N ASN A 152 -9.99 0.70 26.12
CA ASN A 152 -10.02 0.29 27.52
C ASN A 152 -8.63 0.06 28.15
N GLY A 153 -7.55 0.40 27.45
CA GLY A 153 -6.16 0.24 27.91
C GLY A 153 -5.58 -1.17 27.78
N LYS A 154 -6.36 -2.17 27.36
CA LYS A 154 -5.85 -3.53 27.14
C LYS A 154 -4.99 -3.59 25.88
N LYS A 155 -3.98 -4.46 25.91
CA LYS A 155 -3.09 -4.71 24.77
C LYS A 155 -3.59 -5.87 23.91
N VAL A 156 -3.47 -5.71 22.60
CA VAL A 156 -3.77 -6.71 21.57
C VAL A 156 -2.65 -6.74 20.54
N LYS A 157 -2.44 -7.87 19.86
CA LYS A 157 -1.38 -7.96 18.86
C LYS A 157 -1.73 -7.14 17.63
N ALA A 158 -0.81 -6.29 17.18
CA ALA A 158 -1.02 -5.47 15.99
C ALA A 158 -1.31 -6.35 14.78
N LEU A 159 -0.56 -7.43 14.59
CA LEU A 159 -0.69 -8.29 13.41
C LEU A 159 -2.11 -8.88 13.29
N GLU A 160 -2.69 -9.29 14.42
CA GLU A 160 -4.05 -9.81 14.51
C GLU A 160 -5.10 -8.74 14.11
N ILE A 161 -4.94 -7.51 14.60
CA ILE A 161 -5.84 -6.40 14.26
C ILE A 161 -5.83 -6.08 12.76
N PHE A 162 -4.64 -6.01 12.15
CA PHE A 162 -4.53 -5.76 10.72
C PHE A 162 -5.04 -6.95 9.89
N ALA A 163 -4.81 -8.19 10.36
CA ALA A 163 -5.34 -9.38 9.71
C ALA A 163 -6.88 -9.39 9.74
N TYR A 164 -7.52 -9.11 10.87
CA TYR A 164 -8.97 -9.01 10.94
C TYR A 164 -9.54 -7.93 10.02
N ALA A 165 -8.90 -6.77 9.96
CA ALA A 165 -9.34 -5.69 9.07
C ALA A 165 -9.23 -6.08 7.58
N LEU A 166 -8.13 -6.73 7.18
CA LEU A 166 -7.96 -7.22 5.80
C LEU A 166 -8.92 -8.37 5.48
N GLN A 167 -9.15 -9.27 6.44
CA GLN A 167 -10.10 -10.36 6.31
C GLN A 167 -11.52 -9.82 6.08
N TYR A 168 -11.92 -8.79 6.82
CA TYR A 168 -13.19 -8.10 6.59
C TYR A 168 -13.32 -7.60 5.15
N PHE A 169 -12.31 -6.93 4.59
CA PHE A 169 -12.34 -6.48 3.19
C PHE A 169 -12.38 -7.63 2.20
N LYS A 170 -11.68 -8.73 2.49
CA LYS A 170 -11.74 -9.94 1.68
C LYS A 170 -13.16 -10.50 1.62
N GLU A 171 -13.78 -10.70 2.77
CA GLU A 171 -15.13 -11.26 2.87
C GLU A 171 -16.16 -10.35 2.18
N GLN A 172 -16.06 -9.03 2.35
CA GLN A 172 -16.94 -8.07 1.68
C GLN A 172 -16.79 -8.10 0.16
N ALA A 173 -15.55 -8.12 -0.35
CA ALA A 173 -15.32 -8.14 -1.79
C ALA A 173 -15.75 -9.47 -2.43
N LEU A 174 -15.43 -10.62 -1.80
CA LEU A 174 -15.86 -11.93 -2.31
C LEU A 174 -17.38 -12.07 -2.28
N LYS A 175 -18.04 -11.53 -1.26
CA LYS A 175 -19.51 -11.49 -1.20
C LYS A 175 -20.10 -10.67 -2.33
N GLU A 176 -19.62 -9.44 -2.56
CA GLU A 176 -20.13 -8.59 -3.65
C GLU A 176 -19.89 -9.23 -5.03
N LEU A 177 -18.71 -9.83 -5.25
CA LEU A 177 -18.39 -10.54 -6.49
C LEU A 177 -19.32 -11.76 -6.69
N SER A 178 -19.59 -12.51 -5.62
CA SER A 178 -20.48 -13.67 -5.67
C SER A 178 -21.93 -13.27 -5.96
N ASP A 179 -22.40 -12.20 -5.30
CA ASP A 179 -23.74 -11.65 -5.50
C ASP A 179 -23.95 -11.16 -6.95
N GLN A 180 -22.91 -10.58 -7.57
CA GLN A 180 -22.95 -10.14 -8.97
C GLN A 180 -22.84 -11.29 -9.97
N ALA A 181 -22.02 -12.29 -9.69
CA ALA A 181 -21.85 -13.47 -10.54
C ALA A 181 -23.04 -14.44 -10.46
N GLY A 182 -23.80 -14.43 -9.36
CA GLY A 182 -24.86 -15.40 -9.07
C GLY A 182 -24.32 -16.78 -8.64
N SER A 183 -23.02 -16.88 -8.35
CA SER A 183 -22.34 -18.08 -7.88
C SER A 183 -21.21 -17.69 -6.92
N GLU A 184 -20.75 -18.61 -6.09
CA GLU A 184 -19.61 -18.35 -5.18
C GLU A 184 -18.35 -18.00 -5.98
N PHE A 185 -17.67 -16.92 -5.56
CA PHE A 185 -16.41 -16.47 -6.14
C PHE A 185 -15.24 -16.94 -5.26
N GLU A 186 -14.30 -17.68 -5.83
CA GLU A 186 -13.18 -18.21 -5.07
C GLU A 186 -12.09 -17.16 -4.84
N ASN A 187 -11.41 -17.22 -3.69
CA ASN A 187 -10.27 -16.33 -3.43
C ASN A 187 -9.13 -16.56 -4.44
N SER A 188 -8.95 -17.78 -4.95
CA SER A 188 -7.95 -18.17 -5.96
C SER A 188 -8.03 -17.33 -7.24
N ASP A 189 -9.21 -16.82 -7.57
CA ASP A 189 -9.48 -16.04 -8.77
C ASP A 189 -9.17 -14.55 -8.60
N VAL A 190 -8.86 -14.11 -7.38
CA VAL A 190 -8.63 -12.71 -7.03
C VAL A 190 -7.13 -12.43 -6.89
N ARG A 191 -6.64 -11.40 -7.58
CA ARG A 191 -5.39 -10.74 -7.25
C ARG A 191 -5.66 -9.56 -6.31
N TRP A 192 -4.97 -9.55 -5.18
CA TRP A 192 -5.07 -8.51 -4.16
C TRP A 192 -4.01 -7.43 -4.35
N VAL A 193 -4.43 -6.18 -4.22
CA VAL A 193 -3.53 -5.02 -4.12
C VAL A 193 -3.82 -4.33 -2.79
N ILE A 194 -2.80 -4.08 -1.99
CA ILE A 194 -2.91 -3.25 -0.77
C ILE A 194 -2.04 -2.02 -0.95
N THR A 195 -2.63 -0.83 -0.84
CA THR A 195 -1.87 0.41 -0.89
C THR A 195 -1.22 0.72 0.46
N VAL A 196 0.01 1.25 0.43
CA VAL A 196 0.74 1.69 1.62
C VAL A 196 1.46 3.02 1.36
N PRO A 197 1.73 3.84 2.40
CA PRO A 197 2.45 5.09 2.22
C PRO A 197 3.87 4.88 1.68
N ALA A 198 4.32 5.76 0.78
CA ALA A 198 5.68 5.70 0.24
C ALA A 198 6.75 5.92 1.33
N ILE A 199 6.43 6.71 2.36
CA ILE A 199 7.32 7.02 3.49
C ILE A 199 7.61 5.80 4.39
N TRP A 200 6.84 4.72 4.27
CA TRP A 200 7.03 3.54 5.11
C TRP A 200 8.32 2.79 4.79
N LYS A 201 9.02 2.42 5.86
CA LYS A 201 10.20 1.54 5.79
C LYS A 201 9.79 0.12 5.39
N GLN A 202 10.75 -0.64 4.87
CA GLN A 202 10.53 -2.03 4.45
C GLN A 202 9.87 -2.93 5.53
N PRO A 203 10.21 -2.83 6.84
CA PRO A 203 9.54 -3.62 7.87
C PRO A 203 8.02 -3.39 7.93
N ALA A 204 7.53 -2.16 7.72
CA ALA A 204 6.09 -1.88 7.73
C ALA A 204 5.37 -2.46 6.50
N LYS A 205 6.03 -2.45 5.33
CA LYS A 205 5.51 -3.09 4.12
C LYS A 205 5.46 -4.62 4.28
N GLN A 206 6.48 -5.21 4.88
CA GLN A 206 6.52 -6.64 5.19
C GLN A 206 5.46 -7.01 6.24
N PHE A 207 5.24 -6.15 7.24
CA PHE A 207 4.17 -6.33 8.23
C PHE A 207 2.79 -6.41 7.57
N MET A 208 2.48 -5.50 6.64
CA MET A 208 1.21 -5.56 5.89
C MET A 208 1.08 -6.85 5.07
N ARG A 209 2.16 -7.30 4.43
CA ARG A 209 2.17 -8.58 3.71
C ARG A 209 1.88 -9.76 4.64
N GLN A 210 2.48 -9.78 5.82
CA GLN A 210 2.22 -10.84 6.81
C GLN A 210 0.78 -10.80 7.33
N ALA A 211 0.23 -9.61 7.56
CA ALA A 211 -1.17 -9.45 7.96
C ALA A 211 -2.13 -9.97 6.86
N ALA A 212 -1.82 -9.70 5.59
CA ALA A 212 -2.61 -10.18 4.45
C ALA A 212 -2.56 -11.70 4.30
N TYR A 213 -1.40 -12.33 4.56
CA TYR A 213 -1.30 -13.79 4.60
C TYR A 213 -2.10 -14.38 5.76
N GLN A 214 -2.05 -13.78 6.95
CA GLN A 214 -2.85 -14.23 8.09
C GLN A 214 -4.36 -14.06 7.86
N ALA A 215 -4.77 -13.04 7.10
CA ALA A 215 -6.14 -12.82 6.66
C ALA A 215 -6.58 -13.74 5.50
N GLY A 216 -5.65 -14.54 4.96
CA GLY A 216 -5.90 -15.47 3.86
C GLY A 216 -6.20 -14.79 2.52
N LEU A 217 -5.75 -13.56 2.29
CA LEU A 217 -5.86 -12.92 0.97
C LEU A 217 -4.96 -13.64 -0.04
N ALA A 218 -3.76 -14.01 0.39
CA ALA A 218 -2.77 -14.75 -0.38
C ALA A 218 -1.98 -15.67 0.57
N SER A 219 -1.03 -16.42 0.05
CA SER A 219 -0.11 -17.23 0.85
C SER A 219 1.36 -16.99 0.44
N PRO A 220 2.34 -17.36 1.28
CA PRO A 220 3.76 -17.32 0.90
C PRO A 220 4.07 -18.14 -0.36
N GLU A 221 3.35 -19.23 -0.59
CA GLU A 221 3.51 -20.11 -1.75
C GLU A 221 2.93 -19.49 -3.03
N ASN A 222 1.95 -18.58 -2.91
CA ASN A 222 1.39 -17.80 -4.00
C ASN A 222 1.56 -16.30 -3.76
N SER A 223 2.81 -15.84 -3.61
CA SER A 223 3.13 -14.45 -3.29
C SER A 223 2.65 -13.46 -4.35
N GLU A 224 2.55 -13.89 -5.60
CA GLU A 224 2.12 -13.09 -6.76
C GLU A 224 0.63 -12.75 -6.74
N GLN A 225 -0.14 -13.43 -5.90
CA GLN A 225 -1.53 -13.08 -5.64
C GLN A 225 -1.65 -11.75 -4.88
N LEU A 226 -0.60 -11.29 -4.18
CA LEU A 226 -0.60 -10.06 -3.38
C LEU A 226 0.47 -9.05 -3.81
N ILE A 227 0.00 -7.90 -4.27
CA ILE A 227 0.82 -6.73 -4.59
C ILE A 227 0.70 -5.70 -3.46
N ILE A 228 1.85 -5.22 -2.98
CA ILE A 228 1.91 -4.03 -2.11
C ILE A 228 2.25 -2.84 -3.00
N ALA A 229 1.28 -1.95 -3.22
CA ALA A 229 1.42 -0.77 -4.07
C ALA A 229 1.67 0.47 -3.22
N LEU A 230 2.42 1.46 -3.72
CA LEU A 230 2.54 2.74 -3.03
C LEU A 230 1.32 3.60 -3.34
N GLU A 231 0.73 4.21 -2.30
CA GLU A 231 -0.37 5.18 -2.42
C GLU A 231 -0.10 6.27 -3.48
N PRO A 232 1.06 6.97 -3.49
CA PRO A 232 1.31 8.00 -4.49
C PRO A 232 1.50 7.46 -5.91
N GLU A 233 1.97 6.23 -6.08
CA GLU A 233 2.07 5.58 -7.39
C GLU A 233 0.68 5.24 -7.93
N ALA A 234 -0.17 4.65 -7.09
CA ALA A 234 -1.55 4.34 -7.43
C ALA A 234 -2.32 5.62 -7.80
N ALA A 235 -2.16 6.69 -7.01
CA ALA A 235 -2.74 8.00 -7.29
C ALA A 235 -2.23 8.56 -8.62
N SER A 236 -0.92 8.48 -8.86
CA SER A 236 -0.34 8.96 -10.11
C SER A 236 -0.86 8.20 -11.33
N ILE A 237 -0.97 6.87 -11.27
CA ILE A 237 -1.48 6.05 -12.36
C ILE A 237 -2.95 6.38 -12.63
N TYR A 238 -3.74 6.55 -11.57
CA TYR A 238 -5.15 6.93 -11.72
C TYR A 238 -5.30 8.32 -12.35
N CYS A 239 -4.53 9.31 -11.91
CA CYS A 239 -4.54 10.65 -12.48
C CYS A 239 -4.18 10.66 -13.97
N ARG A 240 -3.33 9.73 -14.44
CA ARG A 240 -3.01 9.55 -15.86
C ARG A 240 -4.20 9.20 -16.72
N LYS A 241 -5.25 8.61 -16.16
CA LYS A 241 -6.49 8.26 -16.87
C LYS A 241 -7.56 9.35 -16.82
N LEU A 242 -7.38 10.39 -16.02
CA LEU A 242 -8.37 11.46 -15.88
C LEU A 242 -8.42 12.34 -17.14
N ARG A 243 -9.63 12.77 -17.48
CA ARG A 243 -9.88 13.75 -18.55
C ARG A 243 -9.80 15.17 -18.01
N LEU A 244 -9.55 16.14 -18.88
CA LEU A 244 -9.37 17.55 -18.52
C LEU A 244 -10.49 18.11 -17.62
N HIS A 245 -11.76 17.78 -17.90
CA HIS A 245 -12.91 18.25 -17.11
C HIS A 245 -12.98 17.69 -15.68
N GLN A 246 -12.22 16.66 -15.36
CA GLN A 246 -12.11 16.09 -14.01
C GLN A 246 -11.00 16.75 -13.19
N MET A 247 -10.28 17.71 -13.78
CA MET A 247 -9.15 18.41 -13.18
C MET A 247 -9.48 19.88 -12.92
N ILE A 248 -8.85 20.46 -11.90
CA ILE A 248 -9.00 21.88 -11.56
C ILE A 248 -7.75 22.60 -12.03
N GLU A 249 -7.91 23.54 -12.96
CA GLU A 249 -6.82 24.44 -13.35
C GLU A 249 -6.56 25.48 -12.25
N LEU A 250 -5.34 25.48 -11.71
CA LEU A 250 -4.93 26.43 -10.66
C LEU A 250 -4.33 27.72 -11.22
N SER A 251 -3.89 27.74 -12.49
CA SER A 251 -3.35 28.92 -13.18
C SER A 251 -4.39 30.04 -13.39
N GLY A 252 -5.69 29.72 -13.33
CA GLY A 252 -6.77 30.65 -13.65
C GLY A 252 -7.51 31.27 -12.45
N LYS A 253 -7.22 30.90 -11.20
CA LYS A 253 -7.91 31.50 -10.04
C LYS A 253 -7.22 32.77 -9.59
N ALA A 254 -7.82 33.90 -9.98
CA ALA A 254 -7.54 35.22 -9.43
C ALA A 254 -7.49 35.18 -7.90
N ALA A 255 -6.51 35.89 -7.35
CA ALA A 255 -6.20 35.99 -5.93
C ALA A 255 -7.44 36.06 -5.05
N VAL A 256 -7.68 35.00 -4.27
CA VAL A 256 -8.46 35.09 -3.05
C VAL A 256 -7.45 35.06 -1.90
N ASN A 257 -7.39 36.16 -1.14
CA ASN A 257 -6.47 36.50 -0.05
C ASN A 257 -5.24 37.36 -0.37
N GLY A 258 -5.27 38.14 -1.46
CA GLY A 258 -4.40 39.33 -1.58
C GLY A 258 -2.90 39.08 -1.76
N TYR A 259 -2.47 37.86 -2.08
CA TYR A 259 -1.10 37.60 -2.54
C TYR A 259 -1.05 37.63 -4.07
N SER A 260 -0.32 38.62 -4.60
CA SER A 260 0.04 38.72 -6.01
C SER A 260 1.09 37.67 -6.35
N GLY A 261 0.91 36.93 -7.45
CA GLY A 261 1.84 35.92 -7.97
C GLY A 261 3.17 36.48 -8.51
N SER A 262 3.55 37.69 -8.12
CA SER A 262 4.80 38.36 -8.55
C SER A 262 5.89 38.41 -7.48
N ASP A 263 5.65 37.92 -6.26
CA ASP A 263 6.67 37.93 -5.22
C ASP A 263 7.58 36.70 -5.33
N THR A 264 8.63 36.91 -6.13
CA THR A 264 9.88 36.15 -6.27
C THR A 264 10.19 35.13 -5.17
N VAL A 265 9.88 33.85 -5.40
CA VAL A 265 10.56 32.71 -4.75
C VAL A 265 11.78 32.34 -5.59
N GLY A 266 12.74 33.27 -5.66
CA GLY A 266 13.83 33.23 -6.65
C GLY A 266 15.17 33.67 -6.08
N ALA A 267 15.56 33.20 -4.89
CA ALA A 267 16.92 33.42 -4.39
C ALA A 267 17.48 32.34 -3.43
N GLY A 268 16.68 31.33 -3.04
CA GLY A 268 17.13 30.29 -2.08
C GLY A 268 17.63 28.97 -2.70
N PHE A 269 17.36 28.72 -3.98
CA PHE A 269 17.54 27.37 -4.57
C PHE A 269 18.92 27.08 -5.15
N THR A 270 19.81 28.07 -5.23
CA THR A 270 21.13 27.89 -5.83
C THR A 270 22.16 27.30 -4.86
N GLN A 271 22.00 27.50 -3.54
CA GLN A 271 22.94 26.96 -2.54
C GLN A 271 22.68 25.49 -2.16
N ALA A 272 21.49 24.96 -2.45
CA ALA A 272 21.13 23.56 -2.14
C ALA A 272 21.58 22.54 -3.20
N LYS A 273 22.10 23.00 -4.36
CA LYS A 273 22.48 22.12 -5.48
C LYS A 273 23.80 21.38 -5.27
N GLU A 274 24.74 21.90 -4.49
CA GLU A 274 26.05 21.27 -4.29
C GLU A 274 26.07 20.17 -3.20
N HIS A 275 25.14 20.17 -2.24
CA HIS A 275 25.19 19.25 -1.08
C HIS A 275 24.41 17.93 -1.26
N ILE A 276 23.57 17.80 -2.30
CA ILE A 276 22.66 16.64 -2.51
C ILE A 276 23.17 15.78 -3.69
N ARG A 277 24.47 15.47 -3.69
CA ARG A 277 25.08 14.55 -4.68
C ARG A 277 25.57 13.24 -4.08
N ARG A 278 25.25 12.96 -2.81
CA ARG A 278 25.68 11.76 -2.08
C ARG A 278 24.55 11.09 -1.30
N ASN A 279 23.49 10.66 -1.99
CA ASN A 279 22.72 9.46 -1.63
C ASN A 279 21.60 9.29 -2.65
N ARG A 280 21.80 8.37 -3.60
CA ARG A 280 20.80 8.06 -4.63
C ARG A 280 20.43 6.59 -4.53
N GLN A 281 19.24 6.33 -4.00
CA GLN A 281 18.44 5.17 -4.39
C GLN A 281 17.20 5.75 -5.08
N SER A 282 17.23 5.92 -6.40
CA SER A 282 16.05 6.28 -7.20
C SER A 282 15.43 4.98 -7.73
N ARG A 283 14.11 4.82 -7.59
CA ARG A 283 13.36 3.69 -8.16
C ARG A 283 12.63 4.13 -9.42
N THR A 284 12.55 3.23 -10.39
CA THR A 284 11.86 3.44 -11.67
C THR A 284 10.82 2.33 -11.80
N PHE A 285 9.59 2.68 -12.18
CA PHE A 285 8.47 1.71 -12.33
C PHE A 285 7.96 1.76 -13.77
N LEU A 286 7.20 0.74 -14.22
CA LEU A 286 6.59 0.66 -15.56
C LEU A 286 5.08 0.80 -15.45
N VAL A 287 4.45 1.55 -16.36
CA VAL A 287 3.00 1.76 -16.43
C VAL A 287 2.60 1.74 -17.91
N GLU A 288 1.84 0.74 -18.35
CA GLU A 288 1.36 0.63 -19.73
C GLU A 288 0.05 1.40 -19.99
N ASN A 289 -0.23 1.61 -21.28
CA ASN A 289 -0.91 2.75 -21.87
C ASN A 289 -2.44 2.84 -21.67
N VAL A 290 -2.86 3.84 -20.89
CA VAL A 290 -4.02 4.71 -21.15
C VAL A 290 -3.64 6.10 -20.66
N ILE A 291 -3.43 7.05 -21.58
CA ILE A 291 -2.98 8.41 -21.27
C ILE A 291 -4.13 9.38 -21.55
N GLY A 292 -4.57 10.12 -20.53
CA GLY A 292 -5.54 11.20 -20.65
C GLY A 292 -4.94 12.44 -21.32
N GLU A 293 -5.79 13.34 -21.83
CA GLU A 293 -5.41 14.45 -22.73
C GLU A 293 -4.27 15.36 -22.20
N ILE A 294 -4.21 15.66 -20.90
CA ILE A 294 -3.09 16.44 -20.32
C ILE A 294 -1.80 15.63 -20.28
N TRP A 295 -1.88 14.33 -19.98
CA TRP A 295 -0.69 13.51 -19.84
C TRP A 295 -0.03 13.20 -21.19
N SER A 296 -0.75 13.37 -22.30
CA SER A 296 -0.16 13.39 -23.64
C SER A 296 0.58 14.69 -23.96
N GLU A 297 0.39 15.76 -23.19
CA GLU A 297 1.12 17.02 -23.33
C GLU A 297 2.41 17.07 -22.49
N LEU A 298 2.60 16.13 -21.57
CA LEU A 298 3.78 16.11 -20.70
C LEU A 298 4.97 15.44 -21.40
N GLU A 299 6.13 16.09 -21.30
CA GLU A 299 7.37 15.67 -21.97
C GLU A 299 8.33 14.96 -21.02
N GLU A 300 9.32 14.24 -21.58
CA GLU A 300 10.40 13.67 -20.78
C GLU A 300 11.09 14.77 -19.96
N GLY A 301 11.17 14.55 -18.66
CA GLY A 301 11.81 15.49 -17.74
C GLY A 301 10.84 16.36 -16.95
N ASP A 302 9.56 16.43 -17.36
CA ASP A 302 8.50 17.10 -16.60
C ASP A 302 8.35 16.50 -15.21
N LYS A 303 7.99 17.36 -14.27
CA LYS A 303 7.90 17.02 -12.85
C LYS A 303 6.55 17.40 -12.31
N TYR A 304 6.02 16.53 -11.45
CA TYR A 304 4.81 16.79 -10.71
C TYR A 304 4.95 16.29 -9.28
N VAL A 305 4.09 16.81 -8.42
CA VAL A 305 4.02 16.44 -7.01
C VAL A 305 2.69 15.76 -6.76
N VAL A 306 2.73 14.59 -6.12
CA VAL A 306 1.54 13.99 -5.52
C VAL A 306 1.50 14.45 -4.06
N VAL A 307 0.44 15.15 -3.71
CA VAL A 307 0.15 15.59 -2.34
C VAL A 307 -1.03 14.78 -1.85
N ASP A 308 -0.76 13.79 -1.00
CA ASP A 308 -1.79 13.05 -0.28
C ASP A 308 -2.05 13.76 1.05
N SER A 309 -3.29 14.17 1.29
CA SER A 309 -3.72 14.86 2.51
C SER A 309 -4.89 14.11 3.11
N GLY A 310 -4.57 13.02 3.81
CA GLY A 310 -5.53 12.17 4.50
C GLY A 310 -5.91 12.71 5.88
N GLY A 311 -6.83 12.03 6.56
CA GLY A 311 -7.32 12.43 7.89
C GLY A 311 -6.33 12.21 9.05
N GLY A 312 -5.10 11.80 8.78
CA GLY A 312 -4.07 11.60 9.82
C GLY A 312 -2.62 11.73 9.34
N THR A 313 -2.38 11.83 8.03
CA THR A 313 -1.05 12.05 7.44
C THR A 313 -1.15 13.01 6.27
N VAL A 314 -0.09 13.78 6.05
CA VAL A 314 0.15 14.47 4.78
C VAL A 314 1.46 13.95 4.22
N ASP A 315 1.39 13.40 3.00
CA ASP A 315 2.52 12.75 2.32
C ASP A 315 2.76 13.42 0.98
N LEU A 316 4.00 13.84 0.74
CA LEU A 316 4.44 14.47 -0.50
C LEU A 316 5.46 13.58 -1.21
N THR A 317 5.23 13.36 -2.49
CA THR A 317 6.18 12.70 -3.39
C THR A 317 6.34 13.48 -4.68
N VAL A 318 7.57 13.55 -5.18
CA VAL A 318 7.89 14.26 -6.42
C VAL A 318 8.33 13.25 -7.46
N HIS A 319 7.66 13.28 -8.59
CA HIS A 319 7.89 12.39 -9.69
C HIS A 319 8.41 13.15 -10.90
N GLN A 320 9.20 12.46 -11.71
CA GLN A 320 9.64 12.91 -13.02
C GLN A 320 9.21 11.90 -14.08
N ILE A 321 8.69 12.42 -15.18
CA ILE A 321 8.29 11.63 -16.35
C ILE A 321 9.55 11.19 -17.11
N ARG A 322 9.58 9.89 -17.46
CA ARG A 322 10.58 9.31 -18.34
C ARG A 322 9.92 8.63 -19.52
N LEU A 323 10.53 8.79 -20.69
CA LEU A 323 10.14 8.14 -21.93
C LEU A 323 10.99 6.87 -22.19
N PRO A 324 10.49 5.89 -22.95
CA PRO A 324 9.13 5.84 -23.52
C PRO A 324 8.05 5.71 -22.43
N GLU A 325 6.86 6.23 -22.74
CA GLU A 325 5.74 6.48 -21.83
C GLU A 325 5.49 5.29 -20.89
N GLY A 326 5.62 5.53 -19.58
CA GLY A 326 5.36 4.50 -18.57
C GLY A 326 6.28 4.53 -17.37
N HIS A 327 7.42 5.23 -17.48
CA HIS A 327 8.39 5.25 -16.40
C HIS A 327 8.24 6.43 -15.45
N LEU A 328 7.81 6.15 -14.22
CA LEU A 328 7.82 7.13 -13.12
C LEU A 328 9.12 7.00 -12.34
N LYS A 329 9.82 8.13 -12.19
CA LYS A 329 10.99 8.23 -11.32
C LYS A 329 10.66 9.11 -10.12
N GLU A 330 10.69 8.52 -8.92
CA GLU A 330 10.71 9.30 -7.68
C GLU A 330 12.03 10.09 -7.62
N LEU A 331 11.93 11.42 -7.53
CA LEU A 331 13.09 12.32 -7.52
C LEU A 331 13.67 12.51 -6.12
N TYR A 332 12.80 12.56 -5.12
CA TYR A 332 13.15 12.81 -3.73
C TYR A 332 12.45 11.78 -2.86
N LYS A 333 13.14 11.36 -1.80
CA LYS A 333 12.55 10.51 -0.78
C LYS A 333 11.25 11.15 -0.31
N ALA A 334 10.17 10.38 -0.33
CA ALA A 334 8.88 10.79 0.20
C ALA A 334 9.02 11.44 1.60
N THR A 335 8.30 12.52 1.83
CA THR A 335 8.23 13.22 3.12
C THR A 335 6.80 13.30 3.58
N GLY A 336 6.56 13.01 4.85
CA GLY A 336 5.24 13.16 5.44
C GLY A 336 5.31 13.13 6.96
N GLU A 337 4.31 13.72 7.59
CA GLU A 337 4.18 13.77 9.04
C GLU A 337 2.79 13.31 9.48
N ALA A 338 2.75 12.76 10.69
CA ALA A 338 1.50 12.51 11.39
C ALA A 338 0.88 13.85 11.78
N LEU A 339 -0.31 14.14 11.26
CA LEU A 339 -1.09 15.28 11.73
C LEU A 339 -2.05 14.79 12.81
N GLN A 340 -1.88 15.26 14.04
CA GLN A 340 -2.92 15.14 15.06
C GLN A 340 -4.00 16.18 14.76
N GLY A 341 -5.05 15.72 14.08
CA GLY A 341 -6.33 16.43 13.99
C GLY A 341 -7.20 16.19 15.21
#